data_AF-A0A7X8CTR1-F1
#
_entry.id   AF-A0A7X8CTR1-F1
#
_cell.length_a   1.000
_cell.length_b   1.000
_cell.length_c   1.000
_cell.angle_alpha   90.00
_cell.angle_beta   90.00
_cell.angle_gamma   90.00
#
_symmetry.space_group_name_H-M   'P 1'
#
loop_
_entity.id
_entity.type
_entity.pdbx_description
1 polymer ?
#
loop_
_entity_poly.entity_id
_entity_poly.type
_entity_poly.pdbx_seq_one_letter_code
_entity_poly.pdbx_strand_id
1 'polypeptide(L)' 'MLTIAGGSSRFSNKDRKNLMAVAGGSTFECAAILESLFDLSEINQPDFNTYTDSLEQISKMLFSNILHLDKHIG' A
#
# COMPACT_ATOMS: atom_id res chain seq x y z
N MET A 1 -5.29 -7.35 -1.39
CA MET A 1 -4.62 -8.61 -1.80
C MET A 1 -3.71 -9.08 -0.66
N LEU A 2 -3.51 -10.39 -0.55
CA LEU A 2 -3.01 -11.17 0.59
C LEU A 2 -1.51 -10.94 0.96
N THR A 3 -1.06 -9.71 1.24
CA THR A 3 0.37 -9.41 1.46
C THR A 3 0.77 -9.16 2.92
N ILE A 4 -0.09 -8.56 3.76
CA ILE A 4 0.27 -8.27 5.16
C ILE A 4 0.32 -9.55 6.00
N ALA A 5 -0.65 -10.46 5.85
CA ALA A 5 -0.70 -11.70 6.63
C ALA A 5 0.42 -12.70 6.29
N GLY A 6 0.96 -12.67 5.07
CA GLY A 6 2.06 -13.55 4.63
C GLY A 6 3.46 -13.05 5.00
N GLY A 7 3.61 -11.75 5.30
CA GLY A 7 4.87 -11.14 5.72
C GLY A 7 5.14 -11.25 7.23
N SER A 8 4.09 -11.38 8.04
CA SER A 8 4.18 -11.56 9.50
C SER A 8 4.93 -12.84 9.91
N SER A 9 4.99 -13.84 9.03
CA SER A 9 5.56 -15.17 9.29
C SER A 9 7.01 -15.36 8.79
N ARG A 10 7.65 -14.35 8.18
CA ARG A 10 9.01 -14.46 7.63
C ARG A 10 10.07 -13.77 8.49
N PHE A 11 11.21 -14.43 8.64
CA PHE A 11 12.21 -14.21 9.69
C PHE A 11 13.32 -13.18 9.36
N SER A 12 13.37 -12.58 8.16
CA SER A 12 14.41 -11.59 7.80
C SER A 12 13.84 -10.20 7.47
N ASN A 13 14.50 -9.14 7.95
CA ASN A 13 14.14 -7.75 7.66
C ASN A 13 14.24 -7.42 6.15
N LYS A 14 15.08 -8.15 5.41
CA LYS A 14 15.24 -8.02 3.95
C LYS A 14 13.99 -8.50 3.19
N ASP A 15 13.39 -9.61 3.62
CA ASP A 15 12.16 -10.14 3.02
C ASP A 15 10.95 -9.24 3.32
N ARG A 16 10.90 -8.67 4.52
CA ARG A 16 9.86 -7.70 4.91
C ARG A 16 9.89 -6.42 4.05
N LYS A 17 11.09 -5.89 3.77
CA LYS A 17 11.26 -4.74 2.85
C LYS A 17 10.81 -5.05 1.42
N ASN A 18 11.21 -6.20 0.88
CA ASN A 18 10.82 -6.60 -0.48
C ASN A 18 9.29 -6.75 -0.60
N LEU A 19 8.63 -7.35 0.40
CA LEU A 19 7.16 -7.47 0.43
C LEU A 19 6.47 -6.10 0.54
N MET A 20 7.04 -5.17 1.30
CA MET A 20 6.50 -3.81 1.43
C MET A 20 6.70 -2.97 0.17
N ALA A 21 7.79 -3.16 -0.57
CA ALA A 21 8.00 -2.55 -1.88
C ALA A 21 6.99 -3.07 -2.92
N VAL A 22 6.71 -4.38 -2.92
CA VAL A 22 5.67 -4.99 -3.77
C VAL A 22 4.28 -4.50 -3.37
N ALA A 23 3.99 -4.43 -2.06
CA ALA A 23 2.73 -3.89 -1.56
C ALA A 23 2.54 -2.41 -1.96
N GLY A 24 3.62 -1.61 -1.93
CA GLY A 24 3.61 -0.23 -2.42
C GLY A 24 3.32 -0.15 -3.92
N GLY A 25 3.94 -1.00 -4.73
CA GLY A 25 3.66 -1.12 -6.17
C GLY A 25 2.18 -1.40 -6.45
N SER A 26 1.57 -2.36 -5.75
CA SER A 26 0.14 -2.65 -5.88
C SER A 26 -0.75 -1.50 -5.39
N THR A 27 -0.32 -0.72 -4.40
CA THR A 27 -1.07 0.48 -3.97
C THR A 27 -1.09 1.55 -5.05
N PHE A 28 0.03 1.76 -5.77
CA PHE A 28 0.09 2.66 -6.93
C PHE A 28 -0.78 2.18 -8.10
N GLU A 29 -0.76 0.88 -8.40
CA GLU A 29 -1.63 0.30 -9.44
C GLU A 29 -3.11 0.49 -9.09
N CYS A 30 -3.50 0.27 -7.82
CA CYS A 30 -4.87 0.53 -7.36
C CYS A 30 -5.26 2.01 -7.53
N ALA A 31 -4.36 2.95 -7.25
CA ALA A 31 -4.62 4.37 -7.44
C ALA A 31 -4.89 4.70 -8.92
N ALA A 32 -4.07 4.18 -9.84
CA ALA A 32 -4.26 4.37 -11.29
C ALA A 32 -5.57 3.76 -11.81
N ILE A 33 -5.96 2.59 -11.28
CA ILE A 33 -7.27 1.97 -11.60
C ILE A 33 -8.41 2.85 -11.10
N LEU A 34 -8.30 3.39 -9.88
CA LEU A 34 -9.31 4.29 -9.29
C LEU A 34 -9.48 5.57 -10.08
N GLU A 35 -8.37 6.20 -10.51
CA GLU A 35 -8.41 7.35 -11.42
C GLU A 35 -9.12 6.99 -12.73
N SER A 36 -8.79 5.85 -13.33
CA SER A 36 -9.44 5.40 -14.56
C SER A 36 -10.95 5.18 -14.39
N LEU A 37 -11.38 4.58 -13.26
CA LEU A 37 -12.80 4.37 -12.96
C LEU A 37 -13.54 5.70 -12.74
N PHE A 38 -12.89 6.68 -12.11
CA PHE A 38 -13.45 8.01 -11.92
C PHE A 38 -13.57 8.77 -13.25
N ASP A 39 -12.55 8.70 -14.10
CA ASP A 39 -12.56 9.31 -15.44
C ASP A 39 -13.65 8.72 -16.34
N LEU A 40 -13.89 7.40 -16.22
CA LEU A 40 -14.99 6.71 -16.89
C LEU A 40 -16.37 6.98 -16.27
N SER A 41 -16.44 7.78 -15.20
CA SER A 41 -17.66 8.05 -14.42
C SER A 41 -18.33 6.80 -13.84
N GLU A 42 -17.57 5.72 -13.67
CA GLU A 42 -18.05 4.47 -13.05
C GLU A 42 -18.17 4.61 -11.52
N ILE A 43 -17.48 5.60 -10.94
CA ILE A 43 -17.57 5.98 -9.53
C ILE A 43 -17.75 7.50 -9.39
N ASN A 44 -18.44 7.92 -8.34
CA ASN A 44 -18.68 9.34 -8.06
C ASN A 44 -17.55 9.94 -7.20
N GLN A 45 -17.50 11.28 -7.11
CA GLN A 45 -16.48 11.99 -6.34
C GLN A 45 -16.43 11.58 -4.85
N PRO A 46 -17.55 11.43 -4.13
CA PRO A 46 -17.53 10.91 -2.74
C PRO A 46 -16.85 9.55 -2.60
N ASP A 47 -17.15 8.60 -3.48
CA ASP A 47 -16.59 7.25 -3.47
C ASP A 47 -15.10 7.30 -3.83
N PHE A 48 -14.74 8.06 -4.87
CA PHE A 48 -13.35 8.28 -5.27
C PHE A 48 -12.52 8.82 -4.10
N ASN A 49 -12.99 9.88 -3.43
CA ASN A 49 -12.33 10.47 -2.27
C ASN A 49 -12.15 9.45 -1.14
N THR A 50 -13.19 8.66 -0.84
CA THR A 50 -13.14 7.64 0.21
C THR A 50 -12.09 6.57 -0.08
N TYR A 51 -11.99 6.14 -1.34
CA TYR A 51 -11.02 5.14 -1.75
C TYR A 51 -9.59 5.69 -1.81
N THR A 52 -9.40 6.92 -2.30
CA THR A 52 -8.08 7.58 -2.28
C THR A 52 -7.59 7.83 -0.87
N ASP A 53 -8.46 8.24 0.05
CA ASP A 53 -8.11 8.41 1.47
C ASP A 53 -7.65 7.08 2.08
N SER A 54 -8.36 5.98 1.77
CA SER A 54 -7.98 4.64 2.22
C SER A 54 -6.62 4.20 1.68
N LEU A 55 -6.33 4.46 0.40
CA LEU A 55 -5.04 4.17 -0.21
C LEU A 55 -3.90 5.01 0.39
N GLU A 56 -4.17 6.28 0.72
CA GLU A 56 -3.20 7.16 1.37
C GLU A 56 -2.85 6.64 2.78
N GLN A 57 -3.85 6.24 3.56
CA GLN A 57 -3.61 5.64 4.89
C GLN A 57 -2.78 4.37 4.80
N ILE A 58 -3.08 3.48 3.84
CA ILE A 58 -2.30 2.26 3.59
C ILE A 58 -0.86 2.62 3.22
N SER A 59 -0.65 3.60 2.35
CA SER A 59 0.67 4.06 1.93
C SER A 59 1.49 4.60 3.11
N LYS A 60 0.88 5.41 3.98
CA LYS A 60 1.50 5.94 5.21
C LYS A 60 1.88 4.81 6.17
N MET A 61 0.99 3.83 6.37
CA MET A 61 1.26 2.67 7.21
C MET A 61 2.41 1.83 6.66
N LEU A 62 2.44 1.55 5.36
CA LEU A 62 3.52 0.80 4.71
C LEU A 62 4.86 1.54 4.87
N PHE A 63 4.88 2.84 4.59
CA PHE A 63 6.10 3.66 4.71
C PHE A 63 6.63 3.71 6.15
N SER A 64 5.75 3.90 7.14
CA SER A 64 6.11 3.89 8.57
C SER A 64 6.74 2.56 8.99
N ASN A 65 6.18 1.44 8.53
CA ASN A 65 6.74 0.12 8.82
C ASN A 65 8.11 -0.10 8.15
N ILE A 66 8.31 0.36 6.90
CA ILE A 66 9.61 0.31 6.22
C ILE A 66 10.66 1.09 7.02
N LEU A 67 10.32 2.31 7.45
CA LEU A 67 11.22 3.15 8.26
C LEU A 67 11.57 2.51 9.61
N HIS A 68 10.60 1.88 10.26
CA HIS A 68 10.82 1.18 11.52
C HIS A 68 11.77 -0.02 11.36
N LEU A 69 11.63 -0.78 10.27
CA LEU A 69 12.53 -1.88 9.94
C LEU A 69 13.95 -1.42 9.59
N ASP A 70 14.12 -0.18 9.09
CA ASP A 70 15.44 0.40 8.84
C ASP A 70 16.15 0.88 10.12
N LYS A 71 15.41 1.43 11.08
CA LYS A 71 15.98 1.94 12.34
C LYS A 71 16.54 0.86 13.27
N HIS A 72 16.13 -0.39 13.12
CA HIS A 72 16.65 -1.53 13.91
C HIS A 72 17.84 -2.26 13.27
N ILE A 73 18.52 -1.62 12.31
CA ILE A 73 19.77 -2.09 11.68
C ILE A 73 20.99 -1.31 12.24
N GLY A 74 20.78 -0.40 13.20
CA GLY A 74 21.84 0.32 13.92
C GLY A 74 22.30 -0.39 15.18
#